data_AF-A0A9E5Q7F7-F1
#
_entry.id   AF-A0A9E5Q7F7-F1
#
_cell.length_a   1.000
_cell.length_b   1.000
_cell.length_c   1.000
_cell.angle_alpha   90.00
_cell.angle_beta   90.00
_cell.angle_gamma   90.00
#
_symmetry.space_group_name_H-M   'P 1'
#
loop_
_entity.id
_entity.type
_entity.pdbx_description
1 polymer ?
#
loop_
_entity_poly.entity_id
_entity_poly.type
_entity_poly.pdbx_seq_one_letter_code
_entity_poly.pdbx_strand_id
1 'polypeptide(L)'
;MIDSDQALRFRSAGLEAEGQRRNVTILFADMVSYTQLAHQSDDEDLFDVMQRFISLLVECVYRYDGMVDKITGDGIMGLFGAPVAHENNAERALHAALDMHSELKTLNAEIRESHQLQLHMRIGVHSGSVIVGRIGSDFLMDYTAIGDTVNLASRLEGAAEQGTTLVSEQVYRTTSVLFEFEPVPMLEVKGIQ
;
A
#
# COMPACT_ATOMS: atom_id res chain seq x y z
N MET A 1 4.96 15.86 -8.99
CA MET A 1 3.59 16.30 -9.35
C MET A 1 2.97 15.18 -10.16
N ILE A 2 2.06 14.40 -9.55
CA ILE A 2 1.34 13.32 -10.24
C ILE A 2 0.59 13.96 -11.43
N ASP A 3 0.67 13.33 -12.60
CA ASP A 3 -0.15 13.73 -13.73
C ASP A 3 -1.61 13.37 -13.40
N SER A 4 -2.47 14.37 -13.22
CA SER A 4 -3.89 14.18 -12.95
C SER A 4 -4.56 13.34 -14.05
N ASP A 5 -4.01 13.33 -15.26
CA ASP A 5 -4.46 12.50 -16.37
C ASP A 5 -4.19 11.01 -16.11
N GLN A 6 -3.09 10.65 -15.44
CA GLN A 6 -2.75 9.26 -15.10
C GLN A 6 -3.74 8.69 -14.08
N ALA A 7 -3.98 9.39 -12.97
CA ALA A 7 -4.95 8.95 -11.95
C ALA A 7 -6.38 8.85 -12.53
N LEU A 8 -6.75 9.77 -13.42
CA LEU A 8 -8.05 9.73 -14.09
C LEU A 8 -8.15 8.52 -15.03
N ARG A 9 -7.11 8.22 -15.82
CA ARG A 9 -7.06 7.03 -16.68
C ARG A 9 -7.20 5.74 -15.89
N PHE A 10 -6.52 5.62 -14.75
CA PHE A 10 -6.65 4.45 -13.88
C PHE A 10 -8.07 4.33 -13.32
N ARG A 11 -8.69 5.43 -12.88
CA ARG A 11 -10.09 5.41 -12.45
C ARG A 11 -11.02 5.00 -13.59
N SER A 12 -10.85 5.57 -14.78
CA SER A 12 -11.65 5.23 -15.96
C SER A 12 -11.53 3.76 -16.36
N ALA A 13 -10.32 3.20 -16.38
CA ALA A 13 -10.10 1.80 -16.71
C ALA A 13 -10.65 0.84 -15.64
N GLY A 14 -10.65 1.26 -14.36
CA GLY A 14 -11.34 0.53 -13.29
C GLY A 14 -12.87 0.57 -13.42
N LEU A 15 -13.44 1.68 -13.92
CA LEU A 15 -14.88 1.86 -14.10
C LEU A 15 -15.50 0.97 -15.20
N GLU A 16 -14.71 0.35 -16.08
CA GLU A 16 -15.20 -0.55 -17.14
C GLU A 16 -15.09 -2.05 -16.78
N ALA A 17 -14.46 -2.38 -15.65
CA ALA A 17 -14.19 -3.77 -15.30
C ALA A 17 -15.33 -4.42 -14.48
N GLU A 18 -16.02 -5.39 -15.10
CA GLU A 18 -16.97 -6.28 -14.45
C GLU A 18 -16.28 -7.56 -13.95
N GLY A 19 -15.99 -7.64 -12.64
CA GLY A 19 -15.65 -8.88 -11.94
C GLY A 19 -14.62 -9.80 -12.62
N GLN A 20 -13.47 -9.26 -13.02
CA GLN A 20 -12.45 -10.01 -13.76
C GLN A 20 -11.44 -10.65 -12.82
N ARG A 21 -11.11 -11.93 -13.04
CA ARG A 21 -9.99 -12.57 -12.38
C ARG A 21 -8.67 -12.03 -12.94
N ARG A 22 -7.81 -11.48 -12.07
CA ARG A 22 -6.50 -10.97 -12.44
C ARG A 22 -5.44 -11.40 -11.43
N ASN A 23 -4.22 -11.61 -11.93
CA ASN A 23 -3.04 -11.73 -11.08
C ASN A 23 -2.51 -10.33 -10.82
N VAL A 24 -2.44 -9.94 -9.55
CA VAL A 24 -2.00 -8.62 -9.11
C VAL A 24 -0.93 -8.78 -8.03
N THR A 25 -0.22 -7.68 -7.74
CA THR A 25 0.51 -7.51 -6.50
C THR A 25 -0.20 -6.47 -5.66
N ILE A 26 -0.47 -6.82 -4.41
CA ILE A 26 -1.12 -5.97 -3.43
C ILE A 26 -0.06 -5.48 -2.46
N LEU A 27 -0.10 -4.18 -2.18
CA LEU A 27 0.72 -3.52 -1.18
C LEU A 27 -0.22 -2.90 -0.15
N PHE A 28 -0.06 -3.25 1.12
CA PHE A 28 -0.64 -2.52 2.24
C PHE A 28 0.47 -1.74 2.93
N ALA A 29 0.23 -0.47 3.21
CA ALA A 29 1.14 0.37 3.99
C ALA A 29 0.32 1.07 5.08
N ASP A 30 0.80 1.01 6.31
CA ASP A 30 0.07 1.46 7.49
C ASP A 30 0.98 2.21 8.46
N MET A 31 0.47 3.25 9.10
CA MET A 31 1.19 3.99 10.13
C MET A 31 1.21 3.21 11.44
N VAL A 32 2.38 3.11 12.07
CA VAL A 32 2.51 2.46 13.38
C VAL A 32 2.16 3.46 14.49
N SER A 33 1.33 3.01 15.45
CA SER A 33 1.00 3.74 16.68
C SER A 33 0.31 5.10 16.49
N TYR A 34 -0.51 5.25 15.43
CA TYR A 34 -1.33 6.45 15.20
C TYR A 34 -2.09 6.92 16.45
N THR A 35 -2.69 5.99 17.21
CA THR A 35 -3.43 6.30 18.44
C THR A 35 -2.58 6.97 19.52
N GLN A 36 -1.28 6.64 19.61
CA GLN A 36 -0.39 7.27 20.59
C GLN A 36 -0.02 8.70 20.16
N LEU A 37 0.18 8.93 18.86
CA LEU A 37 0.43 10.25 18.30
C LEU A 37 -0.79 11.17 18.47
N ALA A 38 -1.99 10.62 18.31
CA ALA A 38 -3.25 11.33 18.48
C ALA A 38 -3.48 11.83 19.92
N HIS A 39 -2.88 11.20 20.93
CA HIS A 39 -2.97 11.68 22.31
C HIS A 39 -1.94 12.74 22.68
N GLN A 40 -0.95 13.01 21.82
CA GLN A 40 0.20 13.89 22.10
C GLN A 40 0.20 15.18 21.28
N SER A 41 -0.77 15.36 20.38
CA SER A 41 -0.81 16.45 19.40
C SER A 41 -2.16 17.17 19.45
N ASP A 42 -2.20 18.45 19.07
CA ASP A 42 -3.46 19.12 18.78
C ASP A 42 -4.09 18.50 17.52
N ASP A 43 -5.42 18.37 17.49
CA ASP A 43 -6.15 17.64 16.44
C ASP A 43 -5.89 18.20 15.02
N GLU A 44 -5.61 19.51 14.89
CA GLU A 44 -5.31 20.17 13.61
C GLU A 44 -3.93 19.77 13.06
N ASP A 45 -2.90 19.74 13.92
CA ASP A 45 -1.54 19.34 13.55
C ASP A 45 -1.49 17.87 13.12
N LEU A 46 -2.22 17.01 13.83
CA LEU A 46 -2.31 15.59 13.48
C LEU A 46 -2.97 15.41 12.11
N PHE A 47 -4.02 16.17 11.83
CA PHE A 47 -4.71 16.11 10.54
C PHE A 47 -3.77 16.49 9.38
N ASP A 48 -3.00 17.58 9.53
CA ASP A 48 -2.05 18.02 8.51
C ASP A 48 -0.93 17.01 8.27
N VAL A 49 -0.40 16.43 9.36
CA VAL A 49 0.62 15.37 9.28
C VAL A 49 0.06 14.11 8.58
N MET A 50 -1.18 13.73 8.90
CA MET A 50 -1.86 12.59 8.25
C MET A 50 -2.10 12.84 6.77
N GLN A 51 -2.52 14.05 6.40
CA GLN A 51 -2.74 14.40 5.00
C GLN A 51 -1.43 14.29 4.21
N ARG A 52 -0.31 14.75 4.77
CA ARG A 52 1.02 14.64 4.15
C ARG A 52 1.48 13.19 4.05
N PHE A 53 1.28 12.40 5.09
CA PHE A 53 1.61 10.98 5.10
C PHE A 53 0.83 10.20 4.03
N ILE A 54 -0.50 10.35 3.97
CA ILE A 54 -1.32 9.68 2.95
C ILE A 54 -0.93 10.15 1.55
N SER A 55 -0.68 11.45 1.35
CA SER A 55 -0.25 11.99 0.06
C SER A 55 1.06 11.34 -0.42
N LEU A 56 2.02 11.17 0.49
CA LEU A 56 3.29 10.49 0.21
C LEU A 56 3.08 9.04 -0.23
N LEU A 57 2.25 8.26 0.48
CA LEU A 57 1.99 6.86 0.12
C LEU A 57 1.33 6.76 -1.26
N VAL A 58 0.34 7.62 -1.52
CA VAL A 58 -0.38 7.68 -2.80
C VAL A 58 0.56 8.03 -3.95
N GLU A 59 1.45 9.01 -3.76
CA GLU A 59 2.46 9.39 -4.74
C GLU A 59 3.41 8.24 -5.07
N CYS A 60 3.87 7.49 -4.06
CA CYS A 60 4.74 6.34 -4.27
C CYS A 60 4.04 5.24 -5.08
N VAL A 61 2.76 4.95 -4.82
CA VAL A 61 2.02 3.95 -5.59
C VAL A 61 1.89 4.36 -7.06
N TYR A 62 1.46 5.60 -7.34
CA TYR A 62 1.28 6.06 -8.72
C TYR A 62 2.60 6.21 -9.49
N ARG A 63 3.70 6.57 -8.80
CA ARG A 63 5.05 6.68 -9.40
C ARG A 63 5.48 5.39 -10.10
N TYR A 64 5.01 4.23 -9.62
CA TYR A 64 5.35 2.93 -10.17
C TYR A 64 4.20 2.25 -10.94
N ASP A 65 3.26 3.06 -11.46
CA ASP A 65 2.07 2.62 -12.21
C ASP A 65 1.14 1.68 -11.40
N GLY A 66 1.15 1.81 -10.08
CA GLY A 66 0.13 1.22 -9.22
C GLY A 66 -1.12 2.09 -9.14
N MET A 67 -2.22 1.50 -8.67
CA MET A 67 -3.46 2.19 -8.37
C MET A 67 -3.77 2.10 -6.88
N VAL A 68 -4.15 3.21 -6.26
CA VAL A 68 -4.65 3.17 -4.88
C VAL A 68 -6.09 2.70 -4.89
N ASP A 69 -6.36 1.56 -4.25
CA ASP A 69 -7.69 0.97 -4.13
C ASP A 69 -8.54 1.73 -3.12
N LYS A 70 -8.01 1.88 -1.90
CA LYS A 70 -8.65 2.60 -0.80
C LYS A 70 -7.64 3.08 0.24
N ILE A 71 -8.08 4.10 0.98
CA ILE A 71 -7.47 4.52 2.25
C ILE A 71 -8.09 3.68 3.35
N THR A 72 -7.27 3.13 4.25
CA THR A 72 -7.70 2.22 5.34
C THR A 72 -7.85 2.92 6.69
N GLY A 73 -7.70 4.24 6.71
CA GLY A 73 -7.65 5.07 7.91
C GLY A 73 -6.30 5.74 7.99
N ASP A 74 -5.35 5.05 8.59
CA ASP A 74 -3.95 5.42 8.81
C ASP A 74 -2.98 4.80 7.79
N GLY A 75 -3.51 4.23 6.72
CA GLY A 75 -2.75 3.59 5.67
C GLY A 75 -3.47 3.54 4.33
N ILE A 76 -2.88 2.85 3.37
CA ILE A 76 -3.47 2.62 2.04
C ILE A 76 -3.36 1.15 1.61
N MET A 77 -4.23 0.78 0.68
CA MET A 77 -4.11 -0.41 -0.16
C MET A 77 -3.78 0.00 -1.58
N GLY A 78 -2.62 -0.43 -2.09
CA GLY A 78 -2.18 -0.28 -3.47
C GLY A 78 -2.32 -1.57 -4.27
N LEU A 79 -2.68 -1.45 -5.54
CA LEU A 79 -2.85 -2.53 -6.51
C LEU A 79 -1.91 -2.32 -7.70
N PHE A 80 -1.09 -3.31 -8.00
CA PHE A 80 -0.23 -3.36 -9.18
C PHE A 80 -0.66 -4.52 -10.05
N GLY A 81 -0.93 -4.28 -11.33
CA GLY A 81 -1.49 -5.28 -12.24
C GLY A 81 -2.97 -5.10 -12.56
N ALA A 82 -3.61 -4.11 -11.93
CA ALA A 82 -4.98 -3.71 -12.21
C ALA A 82 -5.16 -2.20 -11.98
N PRO A 83 -5.89 -1.48 -12.86
CA PRO A 83 -6.47 -1.95 -14.13
C PRO A 83 -5.43 -2.12 -15.25
N VAL A 84 -4.21 -1.60 -15.10
CA VAL A 84 -3.12 -1.79 -16.06
C VAL A 84 -2.21 -2.91 -15.57
N ALA A 85 -1.87 -3.85 -16.47
CA ALA A 85 -1.02 -4.98 -16.15
C ALA A 85 0.40 -4.80 -16.71
N HIS A 86 1.40 -5.01 -15.86
CA HIS A 86 2.80 -5.12 -16.27
C HIS A 86 3.34 -6.52 -15.93
N GLU A 87 4.41 -6.94 -16.61
CA GLU A 87 5.06 -8.22 -16.29
C GLU A 87 5.79 -8.15 -14.94
N ASN A 88 6.26 -6.96 -14.55
CA ASN A 88 7.05 -6.73 -13.34
C ASN A 88 6.25 -6.04 -12.20
N ASN A 89 4.95 -6.35 -12.04
CA ASN A 89 4.12 -5.74 -10.98
C ASN A 89 4.69 -5.93 -9.56
N ALA A 90 5.33 -7.07 -9.28
CA ALA A 90 5.94 -7.34 -7.98
C ALA A 90 7.13 -6.41 -7.73
N GLU A 91 8.03 -6.26 -8.70
CA GLU A 91 9.17 -5.33 -8.66
C GLU A 91 8.71 -3.89 -8.45
N ARG A 92 7.69 -3.46 -9.19
CA ARG A 92 7.09 -2.12 -9.06
C ARG A 92 6.54 -1.86 -7.66
N ALA A 93 5.84 -2.84 -7.07
CA ALA A 93 5.34 -2.74 -5.71
C ALA A 93 6.49 -2.62 -4.68
N LEU A 94 7.59 -3.35 -4.88
CA LEU A 94 8.75 -3.25 -3.98
C LEU A 94 9.48 -1.92 -4.11
N HIS A 95 9.63 -1.38 -5.32
CA HIS A 95 10.16 -0.03 -5.49
C HIS A 95 9.28 1.02 -4.82
N ALA A 96 7.95 0.91 -4.95
CA ALA A 96 7.02 1.78 -4.24
C ALA A 96 7.21 1.68 -2.72
N ALA A 97 7.35 0.46 -2.17
CA ALA A 97 7.57 0.26 -0.74
C ALA A 97 8.90 0.87 -0.26
N LEU A 98 9.98 0.73 -1.02
CA LEU A 98 11.29 1.32 -0.69
C LEU A 98 11.24 2.85 -0.73
N ASP A 99 10.61 3.41 -1.77
CA ASP A 99 10.42 4.86 -1.88
C ASP A 99 9.57 5.40 -0.73
N MET A 100 8.50 4.71 -0.33
CA MET A 100 7.72 5.10 0.85
C MET A 100 8.63 5.24 2.07
N HIS A 101 9.49 4.24 2.35
CA HIS A 101 10.40 4.29 3.51
C HIS A 101 11.42 5.42 3.39
N SER A 102 11.91 5.70 2.18
CA SER A 102 12.84 6.80 1.94
C SER A 102 12.17 8.16 2.14
N GLU A 103 11.03 8.39 1.51
CA GLU A 103 10.29 9.66 1.59
C GLU A 103 9.77 9.91 3.01
N LEU A 104 9.40 8.85 3.76
CA LEU A 104 8.98 8.99 5.16
C LEU A 104 10.10 9.53 6.04
N LYS A 105 11.37 9.21 5.74
CA LYS A 105 12.52 9.79 6.45
C LYS A 105 12.61 11.30 6.21
N THR A 106 12.37 11.74 4.97
CA THR A 106 12.32 13.16 4.63
C THR A 106 11.18 13.86 5.36
N LEU A 107 9.96 13.30 5.31
CA LEU A 107 8.81 13.83 6.02
C LEU A 107 9.06 13.90 7.53
N ASN A 108 9.69 12.88 8.10
CA ASN A 108 10.06 12.85 9.52
C ASN A 108 11.03 13.97 9.91
N ALA A 109 11.97 14.34 9.04
CA ALA A 109 12.86 15.46 9.31
C ALA A 109 12.07 16.77 9.41
N GLU A 110 11.11 16.98 8.50
CA GLU A 110 10.28 18.19 8.45
C GLU A 110 9.33 18.29 9.64
N ILE A 111 8.59 17.22 9.97
CA ILE A 111 7.61 17.25 11.06
C ILE A 111 8.26 17.23 12.45
N ARG A 112 9.51 16.74 12.57
CA ARG A 112 10.23 16.78 13.84
C ARG A 112 10.55 18.22 14.23
N GLU A 113 10.84 19.07 13.25
CA GLU A 113 11.09 20.49 13.47
C GLU A 113 9.81 21.27 13.81
N SER A 114 8.69 20.98 13.13
CA SER A 114 7.44 21.73 13.31
C SER A 114 6.52 21.20 14.41
N HIS A 115 6.44 19.88 14.61
CA HIS A 115 5.47 19.23 15.50
C HIS A 115 6.11 18.33 16.57
N GLN A 116 7.43 18.15 16.58
CA GLN A 116 8.14 17.23 17.49
C GLN A 116 7.66 15.77 17.41
N LEU A 117 7.11 15.37 16.27
CA LEU A 117 6.62 14.01 16.02
C LEU A 117 7.64 13.17 15.25
N GLN A 118 7.48 11.85 15.35
CA GLN A 118 8.21 10.89 14.53
C GLN A 118 7.26 9.77 14.12
N LEU A 119 6.94 9.73 12.83
CA LEU A 119 6.12 8.70 12.22
C LEU A 119 6.96 7.46 11.94
N HIS A 120 6.28 6.33 11.98
CA HIS A 120 6.81 5.08 11.48
C HIS A 120 5.71 4.37 10.73
N MET A 121 6.08 3.45 9.84
CA MET A 121 5.13 2.64 9.10
C MET A 121 5.63 1.22 8.97
N ARG A 122 4.74 0.35 8.53
CA ARG A 122 5.03 -1.03 8.16
C ARG A 122 4.30 -1.34 6.86
N ILE A 123 4.86 -2.24 6.07
CA ILE A 123 4.35 -2.57 4.74
C ILE A 123 4.25 -4.08 4.57
N GLY A 124 3.17 -4.54 3.93
CA GLY A 124 2.96 -5.94 3.55
C GLY A 124 2.71 -6.06 2.05
N VAL A 125 3.42 -6.98 1.39
CA VAL A 125 3.33 -7.18 -0.07
C VAL A 125 3.09 -8.64 -0.42
N HIS A 126 2.05 -8.90 -1.21
CA HIS A 126 1.75 -10.23 -1.73
C HIS A 126 1.20 -10.19 -3.14
N SER A 127 1.64 -11.13 -3.98
CA SER A 127 1.12 -11.33 -5.34
C SER A 127 0.22 -12.54 -5.38
N GLY A 128 -0.89 -12.45 -6.10
CA GLY A 128 -1.83 -13.56 -6.24
C GLY A 128 -3.03 -13.22 -7.12
N SER A 129 -3.90 -14.21 -7.29
CA SER A 129 -5.13 -14.04 -8.05
C SER A 129 -6.18 -13.33 -7.19
N VAL A 130 -6.86 -12.36 -7.77
CA VAL A 130 -8.02 -11.65 -7.18
C VAL A 130 -9.13 -11.55 -8.20
N ILE A 131 -10.35 -11.28 -7.73
CA ILE A 131 -11.41 -10.74 -8.57
C ILE A 131 -11.38 -9.22 -8.41
N VAL A 132 -11.21 -8.50 -9.51
CA VAL A 132 -11.25 -7.04 -9.51
C VAL A 132 -12.47 -6.57 -10.29
N GLY A 133 -13.22 -5.63 -9.73
CA GLY A 133 -14.36 -5.05 -10.41
C GLY A 133 -15.06 -4.01 -9.56
N ARG A 134 -16.12 -3.45 -10.14
CA ARG A 134 -17.01 -2.52 -9.44
C ARG A 134 -17.88 -3.29 -8.48
N ILE A 135 -17.84 -2.91 -7.21
CA ILE A 135 -18.67 -3.48 -6.16
C ILE A 135 -19.29 -2.31 -5.40
N GLY A 136 -20.61 -2.33 -5.27
CA GLY A 136 -21.34 -1.23 -4.68
C GLY A 136 -22.82 -1.22 -5.06
N SER A 137 -23.52 -0.16 -4.65
CA SER A 137 -24.91 0.11 -5.00
C SER A 137 -25.00 1.28 -5.98
N ASP A 138 -26.20 1.63 -6.44
CA ASP A 138 -26.44 2.77 -7.33
C ASP A 138 -25.91 4.12 -6.77
N PHE A 139 -25.66 4.20 -5.45
CA PHE A 139 -25.21 5.41 -4.76
C PHE A 139 -23.72 5.43 -4.39
N LEU A 140 -23.05 4.29 -4.39
CA LEU A 140 -21.63 4.17 -4.05
C LEU A 140 -21.03 2.99 -4.81
N MET A 141 -20.11 3.27 -5.73
CA MET A 141 -19.40 2.24 -6.50
C MET A 141 -17.90 2.41 -6.33
N ASP A 142 -17.27 1.43 -5.71
CA ASP A 142 -15.83 1.35 -5.59
C ASP A 142 -15.30 0.26 -6.53
N TYR A 143 -14.23 0.59 -7.25
CA TYR A 143 -13.40 -0.43 -7.89
C TYR A 143 -12.58 -1.07 -6.79
N THR A 144 -12.70 -2.39 -6.61
CA THR A 144 -11.93 -3.07 -5.56
C THR A 144 -11.52 -4.47 -5.94
N ALA A 145 -10.46 -4.95 -5.30
CA ALA A 145 -10.02 -6.34 -5.38
C ALA A 145 -10.56 -7.15 -4.20
N ILE A 146 -11.06 -8.35 -4.47
CA ILE A 146 -11.49 -9.31 -3.45
C ILE A 146 -10.80 -10.66 -3.68
N GLY A 147 -10.38 -11.28 -2.58
CA GLY A 147 -9.84 -12.64 -2.55
C GLY A 147 -8.88 -12.84 -1.40
N ASP A 148 -8.46 -14.09 -1.18
CA ASP A 148 -7.51 -14.44 -0.11
C ASP A 148 -6.16 -13.72 -0.25
N THR A 149 -5.78 -13.35 -1.48
CA THR A 149 -4.61 -12.52 -1.78
C THR A 149 -4.65 -11.19 -1.02
N VAL A 150 -5.81 -10.52 -0.93
CA VAL A 150 -5.98 -9.25 -0.21
C VAL A 150 -5.76 -9.47 1.29
N ASN A 151 -6.38 -10.52 1.83
CA ASN A 151 -6.27 -10.86 3.25
C ASN A 151 -4.83 -11.22 3.63
N LEU A 152 -4.11 -11.97 2.79
CA LEU A 152 -2.72 -12.32 3.05
C LEU A 152 -1.81 -11.10 3.01
N ALA A 153 -1.98 -10.19 2.03
CA ALA A 153 -1.21 -8.95 1.97
C ALA A 153 -1.40 -8.09 3.23
N SER A 154 -2.65 -7.90 3.68
CA SER A 154 -2.95 -7.17 4.92
C SER A 154 -2.36 -7.84 6.16
N ARG A 155 -2.32 -9.17 6.22
CA ARG A 155 -1.74 -9.87 7.36
C ARG A 155 -0.21 -9.80 7.39
N LEU A 156 0.43 -9.77 6.24
CA LEU A 156 1.88 -9.51 6.16
C LEU A 156 2.19 -8.10 6.66
N GLU A 157 1.37 -7.11 6.33
CA GLU A 157 1.50 -5.75 6.87
C GLU A 157 1.35 -5.76 8.39
N GLY A 158 0.29 -6.38 8.91
CA GLY A 158 0.06 -6.46 10.35
C GLY A 158 1.14 -7.23 11.14
N ALA A 159 1.84 -8.16 10.48
CA ALA A 159 2.95 -8.91 11.05
C ALA A 159 4.32 -8.24 10.88
N ALA A 160 4.41 -7.20 10.04
CA ALA A 160 5.66 -6.51 9.78
C ALA A 160 6.09 -5.67 10.98
N GLU A 161 7.38 -5.71 11.27
CA GLU A 161 7.98 -4.85 12.28
C GLU A 161 7.96 -3.40 11.80
N GLN A 162 7.99 -2.47 12.76
CA GLN A 162 8.05 -1.05 12.49
C GLN A 162 9.28 -0.71 11.61
N GLY A 163 9.05 0.01 10.52
CA GLY A 163 10.09 0.40 9.56
C GLY A 163 10.48 -0.71 8.57
N THR A 164 9.73 -1.82 8.51
CA THR A 164 10.03 -2.95 7.62
C THR A 164 8.94 -3.19 6.59
N THR A 165 9.31 -3.94 5.56
CA THR A 165 8.40 -4.44 4.52
C THR A 165 8.46 -5.96 4.54
N LEU A 166 7.34 -6.62 4.87
CA LEU A 166 7.22 -8.07 4.73
C LEU A 166 6.64 -8.45 3.38
N VAL A 167 7.22 -9.48 2.79
CA VAL A 167 6.78 -10.01 1.50
C VAL A 167 6.46 -11.48 1.60
N SER A 168 5.45 -11.92 0.85
CA SER A 168 5.18 -13.34 0.69
C SER A 168 6.32 -14.06 -0.06
N GLU A 169 6.42 -15.38 0.11
CA GLU A 169 7.36 -16.21 -0.65
C GLU A 169 7.18 -16.06 -2.18
N GLN A 170 5.94 -15.87 -2.64
CA GLN A 170 5.67 -15.67 -4.07
C GLN A 170 6.32 -14.40 -4.64
N VAL A 171 6.29 -13.30 -3.88
CA VAL A 171 6.95 -12.04 -4.26
C VAL A 171 8.46 -12.23 -4.20
N TYR A 172 8.99 -12.85 -3.14
CA TYR A 172 10.40 -13.15 -3.02
C TYR A 172 10.93 -13.97 -4.22
N ARG A 173 10.23 -15.04 -4.61
CA ARG A 173 10.64 -15.90 -5.73
C ARG A 173 10.79 -15.15 -7.05
N THR A 174 9.93 -14.17 -7.33
CA THR A 174 9.96 -13.41 -8.58
C THR A 174 10.89 -12.20 -8.54
N THR A 175 11.36 -11.78 -7.36
CA THR A 175 12.12 -10.53 -7.19
C THR A 175 13.48 -10.71 -6.47
N SER A 176 13.81 -11.91 -5.99
CA SER A 176 15.03 -12.23 -5.23
C SER A 176 16.35 -11.88 -5.91
N VAL A 177 16.37 -11.75 -7.24
CA VAL A 177 17.57 -11.34 -8.00
C VAL A 177 17.72 -9.82 -8.13
N LEU A 178 16.69 -9.06 -7.76
CA LEU A 178 16.61 -7.60 -7.93
C LEU A 178 16.71 -6.85 -6.61
N PHE A 179 16.34 -7.49 -5.49
CA PHE A 179 16.32 -6.88 -4.16
C PHE A 179 17.04 -7.74 -3.14
N GLU A 180 17.57 -7.09 -2.11
CA GLU A 180 18.12 -7.77 -0.95
C GLU A 180 16.98 -8.11 0.03
N PHE A 181 17.01 -9.33 0.57
CA PHE A 181 16.01 -9.82 1.52
C PHE A 181 16.69 -10.41 2.74
N GLU A 182 16.09 -10.17 3.90
CA GLU A 182 16.44 -10.83 5.14
C GLU A 182 15.38 -11.90 5.48
N PRO A 183 15.79 -13.15 5.76
CA PRO A 183 14.84 -14.19 6.14
C PRO A 183 14.27 -13.89 7.53
N VAL A 184 12.95 -13.97 7.64
CA VAL A 184 12.24 -13.85 8.92
C VAL A 184 11.82 -15.23 9.44
N PRO A 185 11.62 -15.39 10.77
CA PRO A 185 11.05 -16.61 11.32
C PRO A 185 9.74 -16.97 10.62
N MET A 186 9.40 -18.26 10.59
CA MET A 186 8.16 -18.71 9.98
C MET A 186 6.97 -18.04 10.69
N LEU A 187 6.23 -17.23 9.95
CA LEU A 187 5.06 -16.52 10.44
C LEU A 187 3.82 -17.39 10.19
N GLU A 188 3.16 -17.83 11.27
CA GLU A 188 1.84 -18.44 11.17
C GLU A 188 0.79 -17.36 10.92
N VAL A 189 0.49 -17.14 9.66
CA VAL A 189 -0.58 -16.23 9.25
C VAL A 189 -1.92 -16.97 9.34
N LYS A 190 -2.69 -16.75 10.42
CA LYS A 190 -3.97 -17.43 10.71
C LYS A 190 -4.88 -17.59 9.50
N GLY A 191 -5.16 -18.80 9.03
CA GLY A 191 -6.14 -19.05 7.96
C GLY A 191 -5.56 -19.22 6.56
N ILE A 192 -4.25 -19.47 6.46
CA ILE A 192 -3.67 -20.20 5.33
C ILE A 192 -3.78 -21.70 5.69
N GLN A 193 -4.45 -22.49 4.83
CA GLN A 193 -4.35 -23.96 4.86
C GLN A 193 -3.28 -24.42 3.87
#